data_AF-A0A9P9JK34-F1
#
_entry.id   AF-A0A9P9JK34-F1
#
_cell.length_a   1.000
_cell.length_b   1.000
_cell.length_c   1.000
_cell.angle_alpha   90.00
_cell.angle_beta   90.00
_cell.angle_gamma   90.00
#
_symmetry.space_group_name_H-M   'P 1'
#
loop_
_entity.id
_entity.type
_entity.pdbx_description
1 polymer ?
#
loop_
_entity_poly.entity_id
_entity_poly.type
_entity_poly.pdbx_seq_one_letter_code
_entity_poly.pdbx_strand_id
1 'polypeptide(L)'
;MASLLSLPNEVSLLILKQCLESILKSESLSQSVREVEICTSYLLPLDEVEEIELPYCEYESMMKSLKGKVIPDSLVEHGIDYDDWYKKWHINNAEVESSDEEERDDESGSLTRNRLEQLNMREYQRHLYDQADMMRTGYDVVFTAIAASGISVELLNIEPNSMLMEANRINPFMLMGPSSAILSKSSPASLRQLRISLDPESPLDDTTAGRKWGPDLIRFMYLLPKLSDLELNFQPRDKAGRFSEIAKELYIPTLKRISLICIDTAAEDLAILLMRHYRTLETVDLDNIQLSGALTSWRWLIEIVWSSLNLERLCITSSQAEREAENSVSKAELDDIEVVGNDSLTAAINMLISK
;
A
#
# COMPACT_ATOMS: atom_id res chain seq x y z
N MET A 1 19.13 -11.52 -7.69
CA MET A 1 17.90 -10.75 -7.53
C MET A 1 16.82 -11.46 -8.32
N ALA A 2 15.86 -12.08 -7.65
CA ALA A 2 14.69 -12.66 -8.30
C ALA A 2 13.53 -11.68 -8.05
N SER A 3 13.29 -10.77 -8.99
CA SER A 3 12.10 -9.91 -8.94
C SER A 3 10.91 -10.74 -9.41
N LEU A 4 9.95 -10.99 -8.52
CA LEU A 4 8.81 -11.87 -8.79
C LEU A 4 7.59 -11.02 -9.11
N LEU A 5 7.31 -10.94 -10.42
CA LEU A 5 6.02 -10.76 -11.11
C LEU A 5 5.04 -9.69 -10.56
N SER A 6 4.66 -8.77 -11.45
CA SER A 6 3.36 -8.07 -11.37
C SER A 6 2.23 -9.10 -11.45
N LEU A 7 1.33 -9.17 -10.46
CA LEU A 7 0.28 -10.19 -10.38
C LEU A 7 -1.09 -9.61 -10.81
N PRO A 8 -1.61 -9.87 -12.03
CA PRO A 8 -2.86 -9.29 -12.46
C PRO A 8 -4.08 -10.23 -12.32
N ASN A 9 -3.93 -11.49 -11.91
CA ASN A 9 -5.04 -12.47 -11.77
C ASN A 9 -4.66 -13.77 -11.02
N GLU A 10 -5.67 -14.61 -10.70
CA GLU A 10 -5.52 -15.94 -10.06
C GLU A 10 -4.50 -16.87 -10.76
N VAL A 11 -4.39 -16.79 -12.08
CA VAL A 11 -3.42 -17.56 -12.87
C VAL A 11 -1.99 -17.15 -12.50
N SER A 12 -1.76 -15.86 -12.26
CA SER A 12 -0.46 -15.34 -11.86
C SER A 12 -0.09 -15.76 -10.44
N LEU A 13 -1.06 -15.88 -9.54
CA LEU A 13 -0.86 -16.46 -8.19
C LEU A 13 -0.50 -17.94 -8.26
N LEU A 14 -1.14 -18.70 -9.15
CA LEU A 14 -0.82 -20.12 -9.36
C LEU A 14 0.59 -20.29 -9.95
N ILE A 15 0.97 -19.45 -10.91
CA ILE A 15 2.32 -19.41 -11.48
C ILE A 15 3.34 -19.03 -10.42
N LEU A 16 3.08 -17.99 -9.62
CA LEU A 16 3.96 -17.59 -8.51
C LEU A 16 4.19 -18.74 -7.54
N LYS A 17 3.11 -19.40 -7.13
CA LYS A 17 3.17 -20.59 -6.27
C LYS A 17 4.03 -21.69 -6.91
N GLN A 18 3.81 -22.01 -8.18
CA GLN A 18 4.60 -23.03 -8.89
C GLN A 18 6.07 -22.64 -9.06
N CYS A 19 6.35 -21.35 -9.32
CA CYS A 19 7.70 -20.81 -9.39
C CYS A 19 8.42 -20.94 -8.05
N LEU A 20 7.76 -20.51 -6.97
CA LEU A 20 8.29 -20.66 -5.62
C LEU A 20 8.53 -22.14 -5.30
N GLU A 21 7.55 -23.03 -5.51
CA GLU A 21 7.70 -24.48 -5.34
C GLU A 21 8.85 -25.08 -6.17
N SER A 22 9.08 -24.57 -7.38
CA SER A 22 10.18 -25.01 -8.25
C SER A 22 11.54 -24.54 -7.75
N ILE A 23 11.62 -23.31 -7.22
CA ILE A 23 12.80 -22.80 -6.51
C ILE A 23 13.07 -23.65 -5.28
N LEU A 24 12.02 -24.09 -4.55
CA LEU A 24 12.16 -24.93 -3.35
C LEU A 24 12.78 -26.29 -3.68
N LYS A 25 12.35 -26.89 -4.80
CA LYS A 25 12.86 -28.19 -5.26
C LYS A 25 14.32 -28.13 -5.70
N SER A 26 14.85 -26.94 -5.96
CA SER A 26 16.24 -26.73 -6.32
C SER A 26 17.07 -26.40 -5.08
N GLU A 27 17.95 -27.32 -4.68
CA GLU A 27 18.86 -27.12 -3.55
C GLU A 27 19.82 -25.94 -3.77
N SER A 28 20.26 -25.72 -5.01
CA SER A 28 21.14 -24.60 -5.35
C SER A 28 20.42 -23.25 -5.33
N LEU A 29 19.18 -23.18 -5.83
CA LEU A 29 18.44 -21.92 -5.90
C LEU A 29 17.90 -21.53 -4.52
N SER A 30 17.39 -22.49 -3.74
CA SER A 30 16.87 -22.22 -2.40
C SER A 30 17.90 -21.63 -1.44
N GLN A 31 19.18 -22.02 -1.57
CA GLN A 31 20.28 -21.42 -0.78
C GLN A 31 20.73 -20.05 -1.31
N SER A 32 20.39 -19.70 -2.55
CA SER A 32 20.85 -18.48 -3.21
C SER A 32 19.86 -17.32 -3.07
N VAL A 33 18.59 -17.59 -2.76
CA VAL A 33 17.56 -16.55 -2.58
C VAL A 33 17.67 -15.95 -1.18
N ARG A 34 18.17 -14.72 -1.11
CA ARG A 34 18.27 -13.91 0.13
C ARG A 34 17.26 -12.77 0.20
N GLU A 35 16.71 -12.39 -0.95
CA GLU A 35 15.84 -11.23 -1.09
C GLU A 35 14.61 -11.64 -1.88
N VAL A 36 13.45 -11.23 -1.37
CA VAL A 36 12.16 -11.39 -2.03
C VAL A 36 11.51 -10.02 -2.10
N GLU A 37 11.18 -9.62 -3.33
CA GLU A 37 10.47 -8.39 -3.64
C GLU A 37 9.05 -8.75 -4.11
N ILE A 38 8.05 -8.10 -3.52
CA ILE A 38 6.64 -8.23 -3.91
C ILE A 38 6.18 -6.87 -4.41
N CYS A 39 6.01 -6.75 -5.73
CA CYS A 39 5.51 -5.54 -6.37
C CYS A 39 4.02 -5.68 -6.69
N THR A 40 3.19 -4.86 -6.06
CA THR A 40 1.75 -4.87 -6.33
C THR A 40 1.50 -4.05 -7.59
N SER A 41 1.08 -4.70 -8.67
CA SER A 41 0.69 -4.00 -9.90
C SER A 41 -0.80 -4.19 -10.08
N TYR A 42 -1.54 -3.11 -9.98
CA TYR A 42 -2.97 -3.11 -10.14
C TYR A 42 -3.32 -3.23 -11.62
N LEU A 43 -4.50 -3.78 -11.88
CA LEU A 43 -5.20 -3.52 -13.13
C LEU A 43 -5.71 -2.09 -13.07
N LEU A 44 -5.48 -1.31 -14.13
CA LEU A 44 -5.87 0.10 -14.24
C LEU A 44 -7.33 0.32 -13.75
N PRO A 45 -7.59 1.38 -12.96
CA PRO A 45 -8.94 1.89 -12.75
C PRO A 45 -9.64 2.11 -14.10
N LEU A 46 -10.94 1.81 -14.21
CA LEU A 46 -11.70 1.97 -15.45
C LEU A 46 -11.68 3.40 -16.00
N ASP A 47 -11.49 4.38 -15.13
CA ASP A 47 -11.32 5.80 -15.39
C ASP A 47 -9.91 6.14 -15.95
N GLU A 48 -8.86 5.39 -15.61
CA GLU A 48 -7.56 5.46 -16.30
C GLU A 48 -7.57 4.69 -17.64
N VAL A 49 -8.54 3.79 -17.84
CA VAL A 49 -8.81 3.17 -19.15
C VAL A 49 -9.48 4.16 -20.12
N GLU A 50 -10.17 5.20 -19.64
CA GLU A 50 -10.74 6.24 -20.50
C GLU A 50 -9.66 7.10 -21.20
N GLU A 51 -8.46 7.22 -20.61
CA GLU A 51 -7.31 7.91 -21.23
C GLU A 51 -6.52 7.04 -22.22
N ILE A 52 -6.74 5.72 -22.22
CA ILE A 52 -6.34 4.90 -23.35
C ILE A 52 -7.29 5.28 -24.48
N GLU A 53 -6.81 5.99 -25.50
CA GLU A 53 -7.50 6.07 -26.78
C GLU A 53 -7.74 4.63 -27.24
N LEU A 54 -8.92 4.09 -26.92
CA LEU A 54 -9.40 2.85 -27.50
C LEU A 54 -9.23 3.03 -29.02
N PRO A 55 -8.81 2.00 -29.78
CA PRO A 55 -8.82 2.05 -31.23
C PRO A 55 -10.29 2.08 -31.70
N TYR A 56 -10.98 3.19 -31.45
CA TYR A 56 -12.40 3.41 -31.67
C TYR A 56 -12.71 3.31 -33.16
N CYS A 57 -11.75 3.63 -34.03
CA CYS A 57 -11.91 3.51 -35.47
C CYS A 57 -12.03 2.05 -35.93
N GLU A 58 -11.31 1.11 -35.31
CA GLU A 58 -11.34 -0.30 -35.70
C GLU A 58 -12.48 -1.06 -35.04
N TYR A 59 -12.78 -0.79 -33.77
CA TYR A 59 -13.86 -1.48 -33.04
C TYR A 59 -15.26 -1.10 -33.57
N GLU A 60 -15.55 0.18 -33.80
CA GLU A 60 -16.83 0.58 -34.42
C GLU A 60 -16.93 0.07 -35.86
N SER A 61 -15.83 0.10 -36.63
CA SER A 61 -15.82 -0.44 -38.00
C SER A 61 -16.04 -1.95 -38.01
N MET A 62 -15.47 -2.67 -37.04
CA MET A 62 -15.66 -4.10 -36.86
C MET A 62 -17.12 -4.41 -36.47
N MET A 63 -17.69 -3.68 -35.51
CA MET A 63 -19.08 -3.84 -35.07
C MET A 63 -20.10 -3.43 -36.15
N LYS A 64 -19.81 -2.38 -36.94
CA LYS A 64 -20.59 -2.02 -38.15
C LYS A 64 -20.44 -3.07 -39.24
N SER A 65 -19.28 -3.69 -39.40
CA SER A 65 -19.07 -4.78 -40.36
C SER A 65 -19.77 -6.08 -39.98
N LEU A 66 -20.07 -6.26 -38.69
CA LEU A 66 -20.84 -7.37 -38.14
C LEU A 66 -22.36 -7.11 -38.22
N LYS A 67 -22.80 -5.86 -38.10
CA LYS A 67 -24.18 -5.42 -38.41
C LYS A 67 -24.47 -5.51 -39.91
N GLY A 68 -24.77 -6.70 -40.39
CA GLY A 68 -25.20 -6.95 -41.78
C GLY A 68 -24.53 -8.15 -42.44
N LYS A 69 -23.51 -8.74 -41.82
CA LYS A 69 -23.03 -10.06 -42.22
C LYS A 69 -23.91 -11.10 -41.55
N VAL A 70 -24.74 -11.75 -42.35
CA VAL A 70 -25.45 -12.98 -41.96
C VAL A 70 -24.40 -13.94 -41.41
N ILE A 71 -24.47 -14.20 -40.12
CA ILE A 71 -23.65 -15.22 -39.46
C ILE A 71 -23.99 -16.54 -40.17
N PRO A 72 -23.00 -17.31 -40.67
CA PRO A 72 -23.28 -18.59 -41.29
C PRO A 72 -24.07 -19.46 -40.31
N ASP A 73 -25.14 -20.10 -40.77
CA ASP A 73 -26.08 -20.89 -39.96
C ASP A 73 -25.39 -21.96 -39.08
N SER A 74 -24.13 -22.31 -39.38
CA SER A 74 -23.31 -23.23 -38.57
C SER A 74 -22.98 -22.73 -37.15
N LEU A 75 -23.13 -21.45 -36.83
CA LEU A 75 -22.92 -20.91 -35.47
C LEU A 75 -24.20 -20.88 -34.62
N VAL A 76 -25.38 -21.12 -35.22
CA VAL A 76 -26.67 -21.17 -34.52
C VAL A 76 -26.93 -22.54 -33.87
N GLU A 77 -26.19 -23.58 -34.27
CA GLU A 77 -26.36 -24.95 -33.73
C GLU A 77 -26.00 -25.11 -32.24
N HIS A 78 -25.38 -24.11 -31.59
CA HIS A 78 -25.06 -24.15 -30.15
C HIS A 78 -25.96 -23.27 -29.27
N GLY A 79 -27.11 -22.82 -29.78
CA GLY A 79 -28.27 -22.48 -28.93
C GLY A 79 -28.11 -21.27 -28.01
N ILE A 80 -27.32 -20.26 -28.39
CA ILE A 80 -27.38 -18.95 -27.74
C ILE A 80 -28.22 -18.04 -28.62
N ASP A 81 -29.50 -17.91 -28.26
CA ASP A 81 -30.39 -16.91 -28.82
C ASP A 81 -29.89 -15.52 -28.41
N TYR A 82 -29.37 -14.78 -29.39
CA TYR A 82 -28.76 -13.48 -29.18
C TYR A 82 -29.78 -12.43 -28.71
N ASP A 83 -31.05 -12.56 -29.10
CA ASP A 83 -32.11 -11.68 -28.62
C ASP A 83 -32.46 -11.99 -27.16
N ASP A 84 -32.36 -13.25 -26.74
CA ASP A 84 -32.54 -13.66 -25.34
C ASP A 84 -31.38 -13.17 -24.46
N TRP A 85 -30.14 -13.24 -24.96
CA TRP A 85 -28.96 -12.72 -24.27
C TRP A 85 -29.00 -11.18 -24.13
N TYR A 86 -29.37 -10.47 -25.22
CA TYR A 86 -29.47 -9.01 -25.22
C TYR A 86 -30.61 -8.51 -24.32
N LYS A 87 -31.75 -9.22 -24.28
CA LYS A 87 -32.85 -8.93 -23.34
C LYS A 87 -32.45 -9.21 -21.89
N LYS A 88 -31.74 -10.30 -21.60
CA LYS A 88 -31.23 -10.61 -20.24
C LYS A 88 -30.26 -9.56 -19.70
N TRP A 89 -29.45 -8.98 -20.58
CA TRP A 89 -28.50 -7.95 -20.20
C TRP A 89 -29.18 -6.64 -19.78
N HIS A 90 -30.31 -6.30 -20.42
CA HIS A 90 -31.16 -5.18 -19.99
C HIS A 90 -31.94 -5.49 -18.69
N ILE A 91 -32.39 -6.73 -18.48
CA ILE A 91 -33.17 -7.13 -17.29
C ILE A 91 -32.32 -7.11 -16.00
N ASN A 92 -31.02 -7.38 -16.07
CA ASN A 92 -30.16 -7.29 -14.87
C ASN A 92 -29.82 -5.85 -14.45
N ASN A 93 -30.25 -4.85 -15.22
CA ASN A 93 -30.03 -3.42 -14.94
C ASN A 93 -31.34 -2.60 -14.76
N ALA A 94 -32.51 -3.25 -14.77
CA ALA A 94 -33.83 -2.63 -14.57
C ALA A 94 -34.78 -3.77 -14.11
N GLU A 95 -35.34 -3.86 -12.91
CA GLU A 95 -36.20 -2.93 -12.16
C GLU A 95 -36.41 -3.48 -10.72
N VAL A 96 -36.51 -2.60 -9.72
CA VAL A 96 -37.41 -2.84 -8.58
C VAL A 96 -38.63 -1.98 -8.88
N GLU A 97 -39.77 -2.62 -9.08
CA GLU A 97 -41.05 -2.03 -9.46
C GLU A 97 -41.41 -0.84 -8.55
N SER A 98 -41.51 0.36 -9.15
CA SER A 98 -42.24 1.47 -8.55
C SER A 98 -43.61 1.53 -9.23
N SER A 99 -44.64 1.29 -8.43
CA SER A 99 -46.04 1.44 -8.82
C SER A 99 -46.35 2.86 -9.30
N ASP A 100 -47.03 2.91 -10.45
CA ASP A 100 -47.91 3.96 -10.97
C ASP A 100 -47.97 5.26 -10.17
N GLU A 101 -47.43 6.35 -10.73
CA GLU A 101 -48.11 7.65 -10.67
C GLU A 101 -47.62 8.60 -11.78
N GLU A 102 -48.60 8.93 -12.63
CA GLU A 102 -48.82 10.09 -13.50
C GLU A 102 -47.67 11.05 -13.86
N GLU A 103 -47.56 11.22 -15.18
CA GLU A 103 -46.88 12.26 -15.95
C GLU A 103 -46.78 13.63 -15.24
N ARG A 104 -45.58 13.98 -14.79
CA ARG A 104 -45.12 15.37 -14.73
C ARG A 104 -43.79 15.49 -15.44
N ASP A 105 -43.82 16.20 -16.56
CA ASP A 105 -42.65 16.77 -17.21
C ASP A 105 -41.93 17.73 -16.26
N ASP A 106 -40.61 17.80 -16.46
CA ASP A 106 -39.61 18.70 -15.88
C ASP A 106 -38.81 18.16 -14.66
N GLU A 107 -37.48 18.00 -14.89
CA GLU A 107 -36.37 17.69 -13.94
C GLU A 107 -35.76 16.26 -13.87
N SER A 108 -36.07 15.34 -14.79
CA SER A 108 -35.53 13.94 -14.77
C SER A 108 -34.03 13.78 -15.12
N GLY A 109 -33.38 14.79 -15.72
CA GLY A 109 -31.97 14.71 -16.13
C GLY A 109 -30.95 14.65 -14.99
N SER A 110 -31.31 15.16 -13.81
CA SER A 110 -30.44 15.20 -12.62
C SER A 110 -30.41 13.86 -11.87
N LEU A 111 -31.58 13.22 -11.72
CA LEU A 111 -31.74 12.02 -10.90
C LEU A 111 -31.08 10.79 -11.54
N THR A 112 -31.18 10.68 -12.86
CA THR A 112 -30.63 9.56 -13.63
C THR A 112 -29.10 9.58 -13.69
N ARG A 113 -28.51 10.78 -13.76
CA ARG A 113 -27.06 10.99 -13.73
C ARG A 113 -26.46 10.62 -12.38
N ASN A 114 -27.12 11.02 -11.29
CA ASN A 114 -26.75 10.68 -9.92
C ASN A 114 -26.83 9.16 -9.65
N ARG A 115 -27.81 8.47 -10.25
CA ARG A 115 -27.97 7.01 -10.09
C ARG A 115 -26.88 6.21 -10.83
N LEU A 116 -26.47 6.65 -12.02
CA LEU A 116 -25.37 6.03 -12.77
C LEU A 116 -24.03 6.24 -12.06
N GLU A 117 -23.79 7.45 -11.54
CA GLU A 117 -22.62 7.75 -10.70
C GLU A 117 -22.57 6.86 -9.45
N GLN A 118 -23.71 6.62 -8.79
CA GLN A 118 -23.78 5.71 -7.64
C GLN A 118 -23.54 4.24 -7.99
N LEU A 119 -24.06 3.76 -9.13
CA LEU A 119 -23.81 2.39 -9.59
C LEU A 119 -22.33 2.20 -9.98
N ASN A 120 -21.76 3.19 -10.67
CA ASN A 120 -20.35 3.18 -11.04
C ASN A 120 -19.45 3.21 -9.79
N MET A 121 -19.80 4.04 -8.79
CA MET A 121 -19.09 4.08 -7.50
C MET A 121 -19.15 2.75 -6.74
N ARG A 122 -20.30 2.06 -6.72
CA ARG A 122 -20.43 0.76 -6.04
C ARG A 122 -19.64 -0.34 -6.74
N GLU A 123 -19.68 -0.41 -8.06
CA GLU A 123 -18.88 -1.38 -8.82
C GLU A 123 -17.38 -1.08 -8.71
N TYR A 124 -16.99 0.19 -8.70
CA TYR A 124 -15.62 0.62 -8.40
C TYR A 124 -15.16 0.17 -6.99
N GLN A 125 -15.99 0.37 -5.97
CA GLN A 125 -15.70 -0.10 -4.61
C GLN A 125 -15.59 -1.64 -4.54
N ARG A 126 -16.46 -2.38 -5.23
CA ARG A 126 -16.35 -3.84 -5.35
C ARG A 126 -15.03 -4.26 -6.00
N HIS A 127 -14.64 -3.59 -7.08
CA HIS A 127 -13.38 -3.86 -7.76
C HIS A 127 -12.17 -3.66 -6.82
N LEU A 128 -12.14 -2.56 -6.06
CA LEU A 128 -11.10 -2.31 -5.06
C LEU A 128 -11.06 -3.40 -3.97
N TYR A 129 -12.22 -3.87 -3.53
CA TYR A 129 -12.32 -4.93 -2.53
C TYR A 129 -11.82 -6.28 -3.07
N ASP A 130 -12.24 -6.67 -4.27
CA ASP A 130 -11.79 -7.91 -4.93
C ASP A 130 -10.27 -7.89 -5.16
N GLN A 131 -9.72 -6.73 -5.52
CA GLN A 131 -8.27 -6.54 -5.62
C GLN A 131 -7.58 -6.66 -4.26
N ALA A 132 -8.11 -6.05 -3.22
CA ALA A 132 -7.55 -6.16 -1.88
C ALA A 132 -7.51 -7.61 -1.38
N ASP A 133 -8.56 -8.39 -1.64
CA ASP A 133 -8.61 -9.82 -1.30
C ASP A 133 -7.65 -10.66 -2.16
N MET A 134 -7.52 -10.33 -3.45
CA MET A 134 -6.51 -10.94 -4.33
C MET A 134 -5.09 -10.64 -3.83
N MET A 135 -4.80 -9.40 -3.45
CA MET A 135 -3.49 -8.98 -2.93
C MET A 135 -3.18 -9.68 -1.61
N ARG A 136 -4.16 -9.74 -0.72
CA ARG A 136 -4.07 -10.48 0.54
C ARG A 136 -3.74 -11.96 0.29
N THR A 137 -4.45 -12.59 -0.65
CA THR A 137 -4.18 -13.98 -1.07
C THR A 137 -2.77 -14.12 -1.63
N GLY A 138 -2.29 -13.14 -2.39
CA GLY A 138 -0.91 -13.10 -2.90
C GLY A 138 0.13 -13.07 -1.79
N TYR A 139 -0.01 -12.15 -0.83
CA TYR A 139 0.86 -12.07 0.34
C TYR A 139 0.83 -13.36 1.15
N ASP A 140 -0.36 -13.93 1.35
CA ASP A 140 -0.54 -15.21 2.04
C ASP A 140 0.23 -16.35 1.38
N VAL A 141 0.16 -16.46 0.05
CA VAL A 141 0.91 -17.47 -0.71
C VAL A 141 2.41 -17.28 -0.54
N VAL A 142 2.91 -16.04 -0.66
CA VAL A 142 4.35 -15.74 -0.52
C VAL A 142 4.82 -16.05 0.90
N PHE A 143 4.12 -15.58 1.93
CA PHE A 143 4.48 -15.83 3.32
C PHE A 143 4.42 -17.31 3.67
N THR A 144 3.41 -18.03 3.18
CA THR A 144 3.31 -19.49 3.34
C THR A 144 4.48 -20.19 2.67
N ALA A 145 4.86 -19.77 1.46
CA ALA A 145 5.99 -20.34 0.74
C ALA A 145 7.31 -20.07 1.49
N ILE A 146 7.56 -18.85 1.96
CA ILE A 146 8.74 -18.51 2.77
C ILE A 146 8.79 -19.38 4.03
N ALA A 147 7.68 -19.47 4.76
CA ALA A 147 7.60 -20.25 5.99
C ALA A 147 7.77 -21.76 5.78
N ALA A 148 7.13 -22.33 4.75
CA ALA A 148 7.16 -23.76 4.46
C ALA A 148 8.48 -24.22 3.83
N SER A 149 9.14 -23.32 3.08
CA SER A 149 10.35 -23.66 2.34
C SER A 149 11.61 -23.75 3.18
N GLY A 150 11.65 -23.04 4.32
CA GLY A 150 12.89 -22.83 5.04
C GLY A 150 13.94 -22.04 4.25
N ILE A 151 13.56 -21.34 3.16
CA ILE A 151 14.47 -20.44 2.45
C ILE A 151 14.96 -19.37 3.44
N SER A 152 16.26 -19.10 3.39
CA SER A 152 16.91 -18.09 4.21
C SER A 152 16.70 -16.69 3.63
N VAL A 153 15.44 -16.27 3.48
CA VAL A 153 15.10 -14.90 3.08
C VAL A 153 15.57 -13.96 4.20
N GLU A 154 16.50 -13.06 3.88
CA GLU A 154 17.09 -12.08 4.79
C GLU A 154 16.38 -10.71 4.65
N LEU A 155 15.99 -10.35 3.43
CA LEU A 155 15.30 -9.11 3.07
C LEU A 155 13.96 -9.41 2.38
N LEU A 156 12.92 -8.75 2.87
CA LEU A 156 11.59 -8.74 2.27
C LEU A 156 11.25 -7.29 1.90
N ASN A 157 11.00 -7.05 0.61
CA ASN A 157 10.55 -5.77 0.11
C ASN A 157 9.08 -5.87 -0.36
N ILE A 158 8.23 -4.97 0.13
CA ILE A 158 6.81 -4.90 -0.21
C ILE A 158 6.52 -3.47 -0.66
N GLU A 159 6.44 -3.28 -1.97
CA GLU A 159 6.29 -1.96 -2.56
C GLU A 159 5.14 -1.93 -3.57
N PRO A 160 4.44 -0.79 -3.68
CA PRO A 160 3.52 -0.57 -4.78
C PRO A 160 4.30 -0.41 -6.08
N ASN A 161 3.75 -0.88 -7.20
CA ASN A 161 4.35 -0.60 -8.49
C ASN A 161 4.34 0.92 -8.75
N SER A 162 5.51 1.51 -9.02
CA SER A 162 5.64 2.95 -9.20
C SER A 162 4.92 3.52 -10.43
N MET A 163 4.45 2.67 -11.35
CA MET A 163 3.83 3.13 -12.60
C MET A 163 2.38 3.60 -12.47
N LEU A 164 1.65 3.23 -11.40
CA LEU A 164 0.23 3.56 -11.23
C LEU A 164 0.00 4.20 -9.85
N MET A 165 0.00 5.54 -9.78
CA MET A 165 0.11 6.26 -8.50
C MET A 165 -1.12 6.14 -7.59
N GLU A 166 -2.30 5.85 -8.12
CA GLU A 166 -3.55 5.84 -7.33
C GLU A 166 -4.14 4.46 -7.10
N ALA A 167 -3.79 3.49 -7.94
CA ALA A 167 -4.24 2.11 -7.80
C ALA A 167 -3.36 1.33 -6.80
N ASN A 168 -2.04 1.60 -6.75
CA ASN A 168 -0.97 1.12 -5.87
C ASN A 168 -1.16 0.96 -4.33
N ARG A 169 -2.32 0.63 -3.75
CA ARG A 169 -2.60 0.87 -2.32
C ARG A 169 -2.35 -0.31 -1.39
N ILE A 170 -1.17 -0.39 -0.75
CA ILE A 170 -0.91 -1.41 0.27
C ILE A 170 -1.49 -0.98 1.62
N ASN A 171 -2.50 -1.70 2.09
CA ASN A 171 -3.06 -1.53 3.43
C ASN A 171 -2.58 -2.66 4.36
N PRO A 172 -2.23 -2.38 5.62
CA PRO A 172 -1.87 -3.40 6.61
C PRO A 172 -2.85 -4.58 6.75
N PHE A 173 -4.16 -4.39 6.50
CA PHE A 173 -5.11 -5.51 6.57
C PHE A 173 -4.80 -6.59 5.51
N MET A 174 -4.21 -6.21 4.37
CA MET A 174 -3.82 -7.13 3.30
C MET A 174 -2.66 -8.04 3.73
N LEU A 175 -1.87 -7.61 4.71
CA LEU A 175 -0.76 -8.41 5.27
C LEU A 175 -1.25 -9.47 6.27
N MET A 176 -2.49 -9.30 6.76
CA MET A 176 -3.07 -10.09 7.85
C MET A 176 -4.10 -11.09 7.32
N GLY A 177 -3.62 -12.14 6.66
CA GLY A 177 -4.42 -13.27 6.17
C GLY A 177 -4.35 -14.54 7.02
N PRO A 178 -4.96 -15.67 6.57
CA PRO A 178 -4.83 -16.99 7.19
C PRO A 178 -3.37 -17.41 7.43
N SER A 179 -2.43 -16.90 6.64
CA SER A 179 -0.99 -17.22 6.78
C SER A 179 -0.35 -16.58 8.01
N SER A 180 -1.03 -15.66 8.69
CA SER A 180 -0.61 -15.19 10.03
C SER A 180 -0.50 -16.35 11.03
N ALA A 181 -1.36 -17.38 10.90
CA ALA A 181 -1.27 -18.60 11.69
C ALA A 181 -0.07 -19.49 11.30
N ILE A 182 0.43 -19.36 10.08
CA ILE A 182 1.58 -20.10 9.57
C ILE A 182 2.87 -19.39 9.98
N LEU A 183 2.97 -18.08 9.77
CA LEU A 183 4.11 -17.26 10.20
C LEU A 183 4.30 -17.31 11.73
N SER A 184 3.22 -17.41 12.51
CA SER A 184 3.33 -17.58 13.96
C SER A 184 3.83 -18.97 14.39
N LYS A 185 3.60 -20.02 13.59
CA LYS A 185 4.09 -21.39 13.86
C LYS A 185 5.49 -21.64 13.32
N SER A 186 5.80 -21.06 12.17
CA SER A 186 7.05 -21.23 11.42
C SER A 186 7.52 -19.85 10.94
N SER A 187 7.96 -19.04 11.91
CA SER A 187 8.45 -17.70 11.64
C SER A 187 9.73 -17.76 10.77
N PRO A 188 9.88 -16.88 9.78
CA PRO A 188 11.05 -16.86 8.90
C PRO A 188 12.31 -16.51 9.69
N ALA A 189 13.01 -17.54 10.16
CA ALA A 189 14.13 -17.43 11.10
C ALA A 189 15.35 -16.67 10.54
N SER A 190 15.38 -16.40 9.24
CA SER A 190 16.44 -15.64 8.56
C SER A 190 16.04 -14.21 8.22
N LEU A 191 14.75 -13.84 8.28
CA LEU A 191 14.33 -12.49 7.92
C LEU A 191 14.85 -11.50 8.96
N ARG A 192 15.59 -10.49 8.48
CA ARG A 192 16.21 -9.44 9.30
C ARG A 192 15.84 -8.05 8.83
N GLN A 193 15.46 -7.91 7.56
CA GLN A 193 15.15 -6.64 6.94
C GLN A 193 13.75 -6.67 6.33
N LEU A 194 12.96 -5.65 6.62
CA LEU A 194 11.67 -5.42 6.02
C LEU A 194 11.65 -3.99 5.47
N ARG A 195 11.28 -3.87 4.19
CA ARG A 195 10.92 -2.60 3.59
C ARG A 195 9.49 -2.69 3.14
N ILE A 196 8.69 -1.72 3.56
CA ILE A 196 7.29 -1.68 3.20
C ILE A 196 6.83 -0.26 2.92
N SER A 197 6.18 -0.09 1.79
CA SER A 197 5.50 1.13 1.39
C SER A 197 4.00 0.96 1.56
N LEU A 198 3.38 1.82 2.36
CA LEU A 198 1.98 1.73 2.78
C LEU A 198 1.16 2.91 2.24
N ASP A 199 -0.11 2.67 1.93
CA ASP A 199 -1.07 3.74 1.62
C ASP A 199 -1.82 4.20 2.90
N PRO A 200 -1.56 5.42 3.40
CA PRO A 200 -2.29 5.97 4.55
C PRO A 200 -3.72 6.42 4.21
N GLU A 201 -4.04 6.65 2.94
CA GLU A 201 -5.34 7.11 2.44
C GLU A 201 -6.28 5.95 2.10
N SER A 202 -5.83 4.70 2.25
CA SER A 202 -6.66 3.54 2.00
C SER A 202 -7.95 3.61 2.84
N PRO A 203 -9.14 3.53 2.21
CA PRO A 203 -10.40 3.77 2.90
C PRO A 203 -10.56 2.83 4.09
N LEU A 204 -11.04 3.36 5.23
CA LEU A 204 -11.53 2.51 6.30
C LEU A 204 -12.70 1.70 5.72
N ASP A 205 -12.65 0.38 5.83
CA ASP A 205 -13.81 -0.45 5.60
C ASP A 205 -14.98 0.08 6.46
N ASP A 206 -15.97 0.67 5.81
CA ASP A 206 -17.25 1.13 6.40
C ASP A 206 -18.10 -0.07 6.89
N THR A 207 -17.58 -1.30 6.76
CA THR A 207 -18.22 -2.52 7.25
C THR A 207 -17.93 -2.74 8.74
N THR A 208 -18.71 -2.05 9.58
CA THR A 208 -19.14 -2.42 10.96
C THR A 208 -18.10 -2.83 12.02
N ALA A 209 -16.81 -2.84 11.72
CA ALA A 209 -15.77 -3.30 12.65
C ALA A 209 -14.53 -2.42 12.68
N GLY A 210 -14.60 -1.15 12.26
CA GLY A 210 -13.63 -0.08 12.59
C GLY A 210 -12.19 -0.55 12.80
N ARG A 211 -11.66 -1.36 11.86
CA ARG A 211 -10.35 -1.97 12.05
C ARG A 211 -9.33 -0.87 11.97
N LYS A 212 -8.61 -0.70 13.08
CA LYS A 212 -7.60 0.31 13.20
C LYS A 212 -6.38 -0.16 12.41
N TRP A 213 -5.98 0.66 11.46
CA TRP A 213 -4.87 0.45 10.53
C TRP A 213 -3.54 0.14 11.26
N GLY A 214 -3.27 0.84 12.38
CA GLY A 214 -2.07 0.63 13.20
C GLY A 214 -1.96 -0.78 13.81
N PRO A 215 -2.96 -1.27 14.59
CA PRO A 215 -2.94 -2.60 15.18
C PRO A 215 -2.70 -3.77 14.21
N ASP A 216 -3.23 -3.72 12.99
CA ASP A 216 -3.01 -4.78 12.00
C ASP A 216 -1.54 -4.79 11.53
N LEU A 217 -0.93 -3.62 11.30
CA LEU A 217 0.50 -3.53 10.99
C LEU A 217 1.37 -4.02 12.15
N ILE A 218 1.07 -3.58 13.37
CA ILE A 218 1.81 -3.99 14.57
C ILE A 218 1.74 -5.51 14.76
N ARG A 219 0.57 -6.10 14.55
CA ARG A 219 0.39 -7.54 14.62
C ARG A 219 1.20 -8.28 13.55
N PHE A 220 1.29 -7.73 12.34
CA PHE A 220 2.17 -8.28 11.30
C PHE A 220 3.64 -8.22 11.73
N MET A 221 4.11 -7.09 12.27
CA MET A 221 5.49 -6.94 12.74
C MET A 221 5.87 -7.96 13.82
N TYR A 222 4.94 -8.32 14.72
CA TYR A 222 5.18 -9.35 15.73
C TYR A 222 5.39 -10.76 15.16
N LEU A 223 5.04 -11.01 13.90
CA LEU A 223 5.33 -12.28 13.23
C LEU A 223 6.80 -12.39 12.79
N LEU A 224 7.56 -11.30 12.89
CA LEU A 224 8.95 -11.16 12.44
C LEU A 224 9.89 -10.91 13.63
N PRO A 225 10.08 -11.88 14.55
CA PRO A 225 10.75 -11.70 15.83
C PRO A 225 12.26 -11.43 15.76
N LYS A 226 12.87 -11.60 14.58
CA LYS A 226 14.30 -11.34 14.36
C LYS A 226 14.54 -10.09 13.49
N LEU A 227 13.49 -9.34 13.20
CA LEU A 227 13.58 -8.11 12.43
C LEU A 227 14.53 -7.12 13.13
N SER A 228 15.54 -6.66 12.42
CA SER A 228 16.54 -5.74 12.93
C SER A 228 16.68 -4.48 12.09
N ASP A 229 16.21 -4.49 10.85
CA ASP A 229 16.18 -3.34 9.95
C ASP A 229 14.74 -3.17 9.44
N LEU A 230 14.17 -1.99 9.65
CA LEU A 230 12.81 -1.67 9.24
C LEU A 230 12.80 -0.36 8.46
N GLU A 231 12.23 -0.39 7.27
CA GLU A 231 11.86 0.79 6.50
C GLU A 231 10.33 0.87 6.37
N LEU A 232 9.76 1.98 6.85
CA LEU A 232 8.35 2.33 6.70
C LEU A 232 8.25 3.55 5.80
N ASN A 233 7.74 3.35 4.60
CA ASN A 233 7.41 4.41 3.67
C ASN A 233 5.90 4.58 3.57
N PHE A 234 5.45 5.82 3.49
CA PHE A 234 4.04 6.17 3.30
C PHE A 234 3.87 6.85 1.94
N GLN A 235 3.16 6.19 1.04
CA GLN A 235 2.92 6.68 -0.31
C GLN A 235 1.43 6.53 -0.68
N PRO A 236 0.68 7.64 -0.80
CA PRO A 236 1.11 9.04 -0.60
C PRO A 236 1.51 9.37 0.85
N ARG A 237 2.08 10.56 1.07
CA ARG A 237 2.52 11.06 2.40
C ARG A 237 1.40 10.94 3.44
N ASP A 238 1.73 10.47 4.64
CA ASP A 238 0.76 10.29 5.73
C ASP A 238 0.36 11.62 6.38
N LYS A 239 -0.67 12.26 5.80
CA LYS A 239 -1.36 13.42 6.38
C LYS A 239 -2.46 13.04 7.36
N ALA A 240 -2.87 11.78 7.35
CA ALA A 240 -3.98 11.28 8.15
C ALA A 240 -3.57 10.95 9.60
N GLY A 241 -2.28 11.04 9.92
CA GLY A 241 -1.75 10.80 11.27
C GLY A 241 -1.74 9.32 11.65
N ARG A 242 -1.68 8.41 10.67
CA ARG A 242 -1.65 6.96 10.90
C ARG A 242 -0.37 6.53 11.62
N PHE A 243 0.74 7.17 11.30
CA PHE A 243 2.02 6.95 11.95
C PHE A 243 1.93 7.19 13.46
N SER A 244 1.20 8.22 13.90
CA SER A 244 1.04 8.51 15.34
C SER A 244 0.36 7.38 16.12
N GLU A 245 -0.47 6.56 15.47
CA GLU A 245 -1.02 5.33 16.07
C GLU A 245 0.06 4.24 16.18
N ILE A 246 0.84 4.02 15.12
CA ILE A 246 1.93 3.04 15.10
C ILE A 246 2.98 3.39 16.15
N ALA A 247 3.41 4.65 16.19
CA ALA A 247 4.51 5.13 17.03
C ALA A 247 4.32 4.79 18.51
N LYS A 248 3.06 4.79 18.97
CA LYS A 248 2.67 4.55 20.36
C LYS A 248 2.68 3.08 20.75
N GLU A 249 2.73 2.15 19.81
CA GLU A 249 2.57 0.73 20.09
C GLU A 249 3.66 -0.16 19.49
N LEU A 250 4.24 0.22 18.35
CA LEU A 250 5.25 -0.57 17.66
C LEU A 250 6.48 -0.82 18.54
N TYR A 251 6.77 -2.09 18.79
CA TYR A 251 7.96 -2.53 19.49
C TYR A 251 8.59 -3.74 18.82
N ILE A 252 9.83 -3.61 18.39
CA ILE A 252 10.62 -4.67 17.75
C ILE A 252 11.88 -4.88 18.62
N PRO A 253 11.96 -5.97 19.41
CA PRO A 253 13.01 -6.15 20.41
C PRO A 253 14.45 -6.18 19.88
N THR A 254 14.64 -6.44 18.60
CA THR A 254 15.96 -6.58 17.94
C THR A 254 16.25 -5.45 16.95
N LEU A 255 15.45 -4.38 16.95
CA LEU A 255 15.56 -3.29 15.99
C LEU A 255 16.86 -2.51 16.17
N LYS A 256 17.70 -2.52 15.15
CA LYS A 256 18.99 -1.82 15.06
C LYS A 256 18.91 -0.61 14.14
N ARG A 257 18.17 -0.73 13.04
CA ARG A 257 17.97 0.36 12.08
C ARG A 257 16.49 0.61 11.85
N ILE A 258 16.11 1.88 11.82
CA ILE A 258 14.80 2.32 11.36
C ILE A 258 14.95 3.42 10.31
N SER A 259 14.19 3.29 9.23
CA SER A 259 14.04 4.28 8.17
C SER A 259 12.56 4.66 8.08
N LEU A 260 12.26 5.95 8.19
CA LEU A 260 10.90 6.50 8.15
C LEU A 260 10.82 7.51 7.01
N ILE A 261 9.85 7.33 6.11
CA ILE A 261 9.77 8.08 4.86
C ILE A 261 8.36 8.64 4.65
N CYS A 262 8.26 9.91 4.25
CA CYS A 262 7.01 10.58 3.82
C CYS A 262 5.92 10.68 4.90
N ILE A 263 6.27 11.17 6.11
CA ILE A 263 5.36 11.20 7.26
C ILE A 263 5.11 12.63 7.71
N ASP A 264 3.85 12.97 8.04
CA ASP A 264 3.50 14.18 8.80
C ASP A 264 3.22 13.78 10.25
N THR A 265 3.95 14.35 11.20
CA THR A 265 3.82 13.93 12.61
C THR A 265 4.30 14.99 13.60
N ALA A 266 4.02 14.76 14.88
CA ALA A 266 4.60 15.56 15.96
C ALA A 266 5.99 15.02 16.33
N ALA A 267 6.88 15.90 16.80
CA ALA A 267 8.20 15.49 17.25
C ALA A 267 8.11 14.44 18.38
N GLU A 268 7.09 14.56 19.23
CA GLU A 268 6.82 13.65 20.34
C GLU A 268 6.52 12.23 19.89
N ASP A 269 5.78 12.04 18.79
CA ASP A 269 5.45 10.70 18.30
C ASP A 269 6.71 9.98 17.77
N LEU A 270 7.58 10.69 17.04
CA LEU A 270 8.90 10.15 16.66
C LEU A 270 9.74 9.82 17.89
N ALA A 271 9.83 10.74 18.85
CA ALA A 271 10.58 10.50 20.08
C ALA A 271 10.04 9.26 20.82
N ILE A 272 8.72 9.10 20.94
CA ILE A 272 8.09 7.92 21.56
C ILE A 272 8.53 6.63 20.85
N LEU A 273 8.46 6.59 19.52
CA LEU A 273 8.84 5.40 18.75
C LEU A 273 10.32 5.08 18.91
N LEU A 274 11.21 6.06 18.74
CA LEU A 274 12.65 5.86 18.79
C LEU A 274 13.11 5.47 20.20
N MET A 275 12.60 6.15 21.22
CA MET A 275 12.93 5.89 22.63
C MET A 275 12.42 4.55 23.11
N ARG A 276 11.35 4.00 22.51
CA ARG A 276 10.90 2.63 22.81
C ARG A 276 11.93 1.57 22.42
N HIS A 277 12.83 1.89 21.49
CA HIS A 277 13.88 1.01 20.99
C HIS A 277 15.28 1.38 21.53
N TYR A 278 15.35 2.14 22.64
CA TYR A 278 16.58 2.78 23.10
C TYR A 278 17.78 1.86 23.36
N ARG A 279 17.52 0.57 23.61
CA ARG A 279 18.58 -0.41 23.94
C ARG A 279 19.26 -1.00 22.71
N THR A 280 18.59 -0.98 21.56
CA THR A 280 19.01 -1.74 20.39
C THR A 280 19.18 -0.86 19.16
N LEU A 281 18.52 0.29 19.11
CA LEU A 281 18.56 1.18 17.96
C LEU A 281 19.94 1.85 17.85
N GLU A 282 20.57 1.65 16.71
CA GLU A 282 21.92 2.11 16.36
C GLU A 282 21.87 3.14 15.23
N THR A 283 20.90 3.02 14.30
CA THR A 283 20.79 3.86 13.11
C THR A 283 19.37 4.35 12.90
N VAL A 284 19.23 5.65 12.64
CA VAL A 284 17.94 6.29 12.33
C VAL A 284 18.07 7.09 11.04
N ASP A 285 17.21 6.79 10.07
CA ASP A 285 17.04 7.55 8.84
C ASP A 285 15.63 8.16 8.82
N LEU A 286 15.55 9.48 8.68
CA LEU A 286 14.31 10.25 8.59
C LEU A 286 14.31 10.99 7.25
N ASP A 287 13.52 10.52 6.31
CA ASP A 287 13.43 11.13 4.98
C ASP A 287 12.06 11.73 4.73
N ASN A 288 12.06 12.94 4.16
CA ASN A 288 10.84 13.62 3.76
C ASN A 288 9.83 13.75 4.93
N ILE A 289 10.30 14.00 6.15
CA ILE A 289 9.46 14.11 7.34
C ILE A 289 8.99 15.56 7.51
N GLN A 290 7.70 15.75 7.78
CA GLN A 290 7.14 17.04 8.15
C GLN A 290 6.76 17.03 9.63
N LEU A 291 7.48 17.81 10.44
CA LEU A 291 7.11 17.99 11.85
C LEU A 291 6.13 19.12 12.02
N SER A 292 5.12 18.90 12.86
CA SER A 292 4.29 19.99 13.38
C SER A 292 5.09 20.87 14.35
N GLY A 293 4.93 22.19 14.19
CA GLY A 293 5.59 23.21 15.00
C GLY A 293 6.73 23.94 14.27
N ALA A 294 7.61 24.56 15.06
CA ALA A 294 8.72 25.36 14.56
C ALA A 294 9.99 24.51 14.39
N LEU A 295 11.06 25.08 13.80
CA LEU A 295 12.38 24.44 13.73
C LEU A 295 12.93 24.02 15.10
N THR A 296 12.48 24.65 16.19
CA THR A 296 12.80 24.24 17.56
C THR A 296 12.31 22.82 17.88
N SER A 297 11.27 22.33 17.23
CA SER A 297 10.79 20.93 17.36
C SER A 297 11.81 19.94 16.83
N TRP A 298 12.41 20.21 15.67
CA TRP A 298 13.51 19.40 15.11
C TRP A 298 14.74 19.44 16.01
N ARG A 299 15.11 20.63 16.48
CA ARG A 299 16.23 20.79 17.41
C ARG A 299 16.02 19.94 18.66
N TRP A 300 14.85 20.05 19.29
CA TRP A 300 14.50 19.26 20.47
C TRP A 300 14.56 17.76 20.19
N LEU A 301 14.01 17.32 19.04
CA LEU A 301 14.04 15.91 18.65
C LEU A 301 15.47 15.39 18.48
N ILE A 302 16.33 16.12 17.78
CA ILE A 302 17.73 15.73 17.57
C ILE A 302 18.46 15.68 18.91
N GLU A 303 18.32 16.71 19.76
CA GLU A 303 18.95 16.75 21.07
C GLU A 303 18.50 15.58 21.96
N ILE A 304 17.19 15.30 22.03
CA ILE A 304 16.68 14.23 22.91
C ILE A 304 17.04 12.84 22.39
N VAL A 305 16.92 12.60 21.09
CA VAL A 305 17.26 11.32 20.45
C VAL A 305 18.75 11.05 20.59
N TRP A 306 19.60 12.02 20.23
CA TRP A 306 21.05 11.82 20.28
C TRP A 306 21.59 11.68 21.72
N SER A 307 21.05 12.43 22.68
CA SER A 307 21.50 12.35 24.07
C SER A 307 21.01 11.10 24.81
N SER A 308 19.89 10.52 24.37
CA SER A 308 19.26 9.39 25.07
C SER A 308 19.55 8.04 24.44
N LEU A 309 19.89 8.02 23.15
CA LEU A 309 20.15 6.81 22.39
C LEU A 309 21.65 6.66 22.12
N ASN A 310 22.14 5.41 22.14
CA ASN A 310 23.51 5.11 21.72
C ASN A 310 23.58 4.95 20.19
N LEU A 311 23.19 6.00 19.46
CA LEU A 311 23.20 5.96 17.99
C LEU A 311 24.63 6.01 17.45
N GLU A 312 24.85 5.22 16.41
CA GLU A 312 26.01 5.33 15.52
C GLU A 312 25.76 6.40 14.44
N ARG A 313 24.50 6.52 13.98
CA ARG A 313 24.11 7.46 12.91
C ARG A 313 22.67 7.93 13.04
N LEU A 314 22.46 9.23 12.86
CA LEU A 314 21.16 9.88 12.64
C LEU A 314 21.24 10.68 11.34
N CYS A 315 20.38 10.36 10.38
CA CYS A 315 20.28 11.06 9.10
C CYS A 315 18.88 11.65 8.94
N ILE A 316 18.80 12.91 8.55
CA ILE A 316 17.55 13.63 8.27
C ILE A 316 17.70 14.28 6.89
N THR A 317 16.85 13.91 5.95
CA THR A 317 16.89 14.39 4.57
C THR A 317 15.53 14.90 4.11
N SER A 318 15.54 15.86 3.19
CA SER A 318 14.32 16.39 2.52
C SER A 318 13.19 16.79 3.49
N SER A 319 13.51 17.16 4.72
CA SER A 319 12.53 17.27 5.81
C SER A 319 12.17 18.73 6.10
N GLN A 320 11.03 18.95 6.75
CA GLN A 320 10.49 20.30 6.98
C GLN A 320 9.80 20.43 8.34
N ALA A 321 9.66 21.67 8.80
CA ALA A 321 8.80 22.05 9.91
C ALA A 321 7.60 22.83 9.39
N GLU A 322 6.40 22.48 9.82
CA GLU A 322 5.17 23.20 9.49
C GLU A 322 4.54 23.78 10.75
N ARG A 323 4.42 25.11 10.78
CA ARG A 323 3.72 25.83 11.83
C ARG A 323 2.43 26.41 11.28
N GLU A 324 1.32 25.94 11.83
CA GLU A 324 0.00 26.55 11.64
C GLU A 324 -0.11 27.80 12.53
N ALA A 325 -0.48 28.93 11.91
CA ALA A 325 -0.89 30.15 12.60
C ALA A 325 -2.32 30.50 12.17
N GLU A 326 -3.01 31.33 12.97
CA GLU A 326 -4.47 31.59 12.85
C GLU A 326 -4.97 31.94 11.44
N ASN A 327 -4.11 32.45 10.54
CA ASN A 327 -4.47 32.75 9.15
C ASN A 327 -3.38 32.40 8.11
N SER A 328 -2.37 31.61 8.47
CA SER A 328 -1.30 31.24 7.53
C SER A 328 -0.56 29.98 7.96
N VAL A 329 -0.20 29.15 6.99
CA VAL A 329 0.74 28.05 7.17
C VAL A 329 2.14 28.54 6.80
N SER A 330 3.09 28.42 7.73
CA SER A 330 4.51 28.67 7.45
C SER A 330 5.26 27.34 7.44
N LYS A 331 5.96 27.07 6.33
CA LYS A 331 6.84 25.90 6.19
C LYS A 331 8.29 26.35 6.20
N ALA A 332 9.14 25.62 6.90
CA ALA A 332 10.58 25.83 6.93
C ALA A 332 11.27 24.52 6.52
N GLU A 333 11.97 24.56 5.39
CA GLU A 333 12.76 23.43 4.89
C GLU A 333 14.05 23.29 5.69
N LEU A 334 14.38 22.06 6.06
CA LEU A 334 15.65 21.71 6.67
C LEU A 334 16.65 21.40 5.57
N ASP A 335 17.90 21.81 5.80
CA ASP A 335 18.99 21.25 4.99
C ASP A 335 19.24 19.83 5.49
N ASP A 336 19.83 18.99 4.65
CA ASP A 336 20.15 17.62 5.03
C ASP A 336 21.11 17.61 6.24
N ILE A 337 20.77 16.83 7.25
CA ILE A 337 21.52 16.68 8.50
C ILE A 337 22.01 15.25 8.61
N GLU A 338 23.32 15.09 8.80
CA GLU A 338 23.92 13.82 9.19
C GLU A 338 24.69 13.99 10.50
N VAL A 339 24.38 13.14 11.48
CA VAL A 339 25.05 13.10 12.79
C VAL A 339 25.65 11.70 12.98
N VAL A 340 26.98 11.64 13.08
CA VAL A 340 27.79 10.41 13.31
C VAL A 340 28.65 10.54 14.58
N GLY A 341 28.56 11.68 15.27
CA GLY A 341 29.32 12.01 16.47
C GLY A 341 28.90 13.34 17.09
N ASN A 342 29.44 13.65 18.28
CA ASN A 342 29.08 14.88 19.01
C ASN A 342 29.50 16.18 18.31
N ASP A 343 30.56 16.14 17.49
CA ASP A 343 30.98 17.29 16.70
C ASP A 343 29.95 17.60 15.60
N SER A 344 29.43 16.57 14.92
CA SER A 344 28.34 16.73 13.94
C SER A 344 27.02 17.15 14.59
N LEU A 345 26.76 16.77 15.85
CA LEU A 345 25.58 17.23 16.59
C LEU A 345 25.63 18.75 16.77
N THR A 346 26.79 19.27 17.18
CA THR A 346 26.97 20.72 17.39
C THR A 346 26.79 21.49 16.08
N ALA A 347 27.29 20.96 14.97
CA ALA A 347 27.07 21.52 13.64
C ALA A 347 25.58 21.54 13.26
N ALA A 348 24.87 20.41 13.44
CA ALA A 348 23.45 20.29 13.15
C ALA A 348 22.60 21.28 13.98
N ILE A 349 22.88 21.42 15.28
CA ILE A 349 22.18 22.37 16.15
C ILE A 349 22.43 23.82 15.72
N ASN A 350 23.68 24.18 15.42
CA ASN A 350 24.02 25.53 14.97
C ASN A 350 23.32 25.89 13.65
N MET A 351 23.19 24.93 12.73
CA MET A 351 22.46 25.11 11.48
C MET A 351 20.99 25.45 11.74
N LEU A 352 20.34 24.73 12.64
CA LEU A 352 18.94 24.99 13.02
C LEU A 352 18.72 26.31 13.76
N ILE A 353 19.75 26.86 14.42
CA ILE A 353 19.68 28.18 15.08
C ILE A 353 19.84 29.32 14.08
N SER A 354 20.56 29.08 12.97
CA SER A 354 20.86 30.10 11.96
C SER A 354 19.72 30.39 10.98
N LYS A 355 18.71 29.50 10.92
CA LYS A 355 17.46 29.66 10.17
C LYS A 355 16.37 30.23 11.09
#